data_AF-A0A943X3I1-F1
#
_entry.id   AF-A0A943X3I1-F1
#
_cell.length_a   1.000
_cell.length_b   1.000
_cell.length_c   1.000
_cell.angle_alpha   90.00
_cell.angle_beta   90.00
_cell.angle_gamma   90.00
#
_symmetry.space_group_name_H-M   'P 1'
#
loop_
_entity.id
_entity.type
_entity.pdbx_description
1 polymer ?
#
loop_
_entity_poly.entity_id
_entity_poly.type
_entity_poly.pdbx_seq_one_letter_code
_entity_poly.pdbx_strand_id
1 'polypeptide(L)' 'MSLVPIAELGRIAEVPTPNIDAVIQLTSTIYCTDFRTQGRCAKNIGLDGMSKEQVAHFFETGEKSI' A
#
# COMPACT_ATOMS: atom_id res chain seq x y z
N MET A 1 9.31 7.45 -4.14
CA MET A 1 7.91 7.66 -4.55
C MET A 1 6.99 6.96 -3.56
N SER A 2 6.10 7.69 -2.88
CA SER A 2 5.22 7.16 -1.81
C SER A 2 3.84 6.69 -2.29
N LEU A 3 3.63 6.61 -3.61
CA LEU A 3 2.31 6.32 -4.18
C LEU A 3 1.85 4.88 -3.95
N VAL A 4 2.77 3.91 -4.03
CA VAL A 4 2.49 2.49 -3.80
C VAL A 4 1.89 2.24 -2.40
N PRO A 5 2.53 2.66 -1.29
CA PRO A 5 1.95 2.44 0.03
C PRO A 5 0.61 3.17 0.24
N ILE A 6 0.41 4.34 -0.38
CA ILE A 6 -0.89 5.05 -0.32
C ILE A 6 -1.98 4.26 -1.04
N ALA A 7 -1.69 3.70 -2.22
CA ALA A 7 -2.64 2.86 -2.94
C ALA A 7 -2.98 1.56 -2.17
N GLU A 8 -1.99 0.96 -1.49
CA GLU A 8 -2.24 -0.21 -0.62
C GLU A 8 -3.12 0.12 0.58
N LEU A 9 -2.88 1.26 1.24
CA LEU A 9 -3.75 1.73 2.32
C LEU A 9 -5.17 2.05 1.82
N GLY A 10 -5.29 2.60 0.61
CA GLY A 10 -6.57 2.78 -0.06
C GLY A 10 -7.31 1.44 -0.25
N ARG A 11 -6.61 0.40 -0.71
CA ARG A 11 -7.17 -0.96 -0.81
C ARG A 11 -7.67 -1.50 0.53
N ILE A 12 -6.84 -1.41 1.58
CA ILE A 12 -7.20 -1.88 2.94
C ILE A 12 -8.40 -1.09 3.50
N ALA A 13 -8.46 0.22 3.25
CA ALA A 13 -9.53 1.08 3.71
C ALA A 13 -10.79 1.05 2.82
N GLU A 14 -10.77 0.24 1.74
CA GLU A 14 -11.82 0.17 0.71
C GLU A 14 -12.09 1.51 0.00
N VAL A 15 -11.06 2.35 -0.12
CA VAL A 15 -11.11 3.64 -0.82
C VAL A 15 -10.40 3.53 -2.16
N PRO A 16 -11.12 3.67 -3.30
CA PRO A 16 -10.50 3.62 -4.62
C PRO A 16 -9.49 4.75 -4.85
N THR A 17 -8.33 4.42 -5.41
CA THR A 17 -7.27 5.39 -5.76
C THR A 17 -6.90 5.36 -7.26
N PRO A 18 -7.87 5.52 -8.19
CA PRO A 18 -7.66 5.22 -9.61
C PRO A 18 -6.53 6.05 -10.26
N ASN A 19 -6.41 7.32 -9.89
CA ASN A 19 -5.36 8.19 -10.44
C ASN A 19 -3.97 7.81 -9.91
N ILE A 20 -3.88 7.37 -8.65
CA ILE A 20 -2.61 6.89 -8.08
C ILE A 20 -2.19 5.59 -8.78
N ASP A 21 -3.14 4.67 -8.98
CA ASP A 21 -2.89 3.43 -9.71
C ASP A 21 -2.42 3.67 -11.16
N ALA A 22 -3.00 4.65 -11.84
CA ALA A 22 -2.59 5.05 -13.18
C ALA A 22 -1.15 5.61 -13.20
N VAL A 23 -0.79 6.47 -12.24
CA VAL A 23 0.58 7.01 -12.14
C VAL A 23 1.58 5.91 -11.81
N ILE A 24 1.26 4.98 -10.91
CA ILE A 24 2.10 3.81 -10.61
C ILE A 24 2.30 2.98 -11.88
N GLN A 25 1.24 2.74 -12.66
CA GLN A 25 1.34 1.97 -13.90
C GLN A 25 2.24 2.65 -14.92
N LEU A 26 2.02 3.94 -15.19
CA LEU A 26 2.81 4.70 -16.17
C LEU A 26 4.28 4.74 -15.78
N THR A 27 4.57 5.05 -14.51
CA THR A 27 5.96 5.09 -14.03
C THR A 27 6.61 3.71 -14.08
N SER A 28 5.90 2.64 -13.75
CA SER A 28 6.44 1.28 -13.83
C SER A 28 6.85 0.92 -15.26
N THR A 29 6.04 1.32 -16.25
CA THR A 29 6.37 1.16 -17.68
C THR A 29 7.57 2.00 -18.09
N ILE A 30 7.61 3.29 -17.71
CA ILE A 30 8.69 4.23 -18.08
C ILE A 30 10.05 3.74 -17.57
N TYR A 31 10.09 3.25 -16.34
CA TYR A 31 11.33 2.80 -15.69
C TYR A 31 11.60 1.31 -15.86
N CYS A 32 10.78 0.58 -16.63
CA CYS A 32 10.87 -0.88 -16.77
C CYS A 32 10.99 -1.61 -15.41
N THR A 33 10.31 -1.10 -14.39
CA THR A 33 10.45 -1.55 -13.01
C THR A 33 9.06 -1.70 -12.42
N ASP A 34 8.72 -2.87 -11.90
CA ASP A 34 7.46 -3.07 -11.22
C ASP A 34 7.50 -2.48 -9.80
N PHE A 35 7.00 -1.25 -9.67
CA PHE A 35 6.96 -0.57 -8.38
C PHE A 35 5.96 -1.18 -7.40
N ARG A 36 4.97 -1.95 -7.86
CA ARG A 36 4.02 -2.62 -6.95
C ARG A 36 4.68 -3.78 -6.21
N THR A 37 5.57 -4.51 -6.87
CA THR A 37 6.29 -5.63 -6.24
C THR A 37 7.55 -5.19 -5.51
N GLN A 38 8.32 -4.26 -6.07
CA GLN A 38 9.58 -3.81 -5.47
C GLN A 38 9.42 -2.68 -4.45
N GLY A 39 8.29 -1.98 -4.45
CA GLY A 39 8.04 -0.84 -3.59
C GLY A 39 7.67 -1.22 -2.15
N ARG A 40 7.27 -0.21 -1.36
CA ARG A 40 6.66 -0.36 -0.04
C ARG A 40 5.20 -0.85 -0.18
N CYS A 41 5.01 -2.05 -0.73
CA CYS A 41 3.71 -2.71 -0.79
C CYS A 41 3.31 -3.24 0.60
N ALA A 42 2.03 -3.60 0.79
CA ALA A 42 1.48 -4.06 2.08
C ALA A 42 2.34 -5.15 2.74
N LYS A 43 2.82 -6.11 1.93
CA LYS A 43 3.78 -7.15 2.33
C LYS A 43 5.08 -6.58 2.89
N ASN A 44 5.68 -5.63 2.19
CA ASN A 44 6.98 -5.06 2.55
C ASN A 44 6.88 -4.05 3.71
N ILE A 45 5.69 -3.56 4.04
CA ILE A 45 5.43 -2.71 5.22
C ILE A 45 4.79 -3.47 6.38
N GLY A 46 4.64 -4.80 6.25
CA GLY A 46 4.18 -5.67 7.34
C GLY A 46 2.69 -5.58 7.66
N LEU A 47 1.87 -5.07 6.73
CA LEU A 47 0.41 -4.91 6.86
C LEU A 47 -0.39 -5.98 6.08
N ASP A 48 0.30 -6.94 5.47
CA ASP A 48 -0.34 -7.99 4.68
C ASP A 48 -1.31 -8.83 5.52
N GLY A 49 -2.52 -9.04 5.01
CA GLY A 49 -3.59 -9.78 5.69
C GLY A 49 -4.24 -9.07 6.88
N MET A 50 -3.85 -7.83 7.22
CA MET A 50 -4.48 -7.06 8.29
C MET A 50 -5.79 -6.43 7.83
N SER A 51 -6.82 -6.46 8.68
CA SER A 51 -8.04 -5.68 8.49
C SER A 51 -7.76 -4.18 8.68
N LYS A 52 -8.69 -3.34 8.23
CA LYS A 52 -8.63 -1.89 8.43
C LYS A 52 -8.44 -1.52 9.91
N GLU A 53 -9.14 -2.20 10.81
CA GLU A 53 -9.09 -1.99 12.25
C GLU A 53 -7.74 -2.39 12.83
N GLN A 54 -7.19 -3.52 12.38
CA GLN A 54 -5.86 -3.98 12.80
C GLN A 54 -4.77 -3.00 12.33
N VAL A 55 -4.88 -2.46 11.11
CA VAL A 55 -3.96 -1.44 10.59
C VAL A 55 -4.06 -0.14 11.39
N ALA A 56 -5.28 0.33 11.69
CA ALA A 56 -5.49 1.52 12.52
C ALA A 56 -4.89 1.34 13.92
N HIS A 57 -5.17 0.21 14.58
CA HIS A 57 -4.59 -0.12 15.88
C HIS A 57 -3.06 -0.17 15.83
N PHE A 58 -2.47 -0.79 14.81
CA PHE A 58 -1.02 -0.85 14.65
C PHE A 58 -0.41 0.54 14.45
N PHE A 59 -1.07 1.45 13.75
CA PHE A 59 -0.61 2.83 13.59
C PHE A 59 -0.72 3.66 14.86
N GLU A 60 -1.73 3.39 15.69
CA GLU A 60 -1.92 4.07 16.97
C GLU A 60 -0.98 3.56 18.07
N THR A 61 -0.73 2.25 18.12
CA THR A 61 -0.05 1.59 19.25
C THR A 61 1.36 1.07 18.91
N GLY A 62 1.64 0.82 17.63
CA GLY A 62 2.84 0.10 17.19
C GLY A 62 2.78 -1.42 17.40
N GLU A 63 1.68 -1.96 17.93
CA GLU A 63 1.52 -3.39 18.24
C GLU A 63 0.60 -4.09 17.23
N LYS A 64 0.92 -5.34 16.86
CA LYS A 64 0.06 -6.16 15.99
C LYS A 64 -0.99 -6.85 16.85
N SER A 65 -2.27 -6.50 16.67
CA SER A 65 -3.38 -7.25 17.27
C SER A 65 -3.50 -8.62 16.61
N ILE A 66 -3.30 -9.68 17.41
CA ILE A 66 -3.33 -11.11 17.04
C ILE A 66 -4.78 -11.58 16.90
#